data_AF-A0AAV1RI12-F1
#
_entry.id   AF-A0AAV1RI12-F1
#
_cell.length_a   1.000
_cell.length_b   1.000
_cell.length_c   1.000
_cell.angle_alpha   90.00
_cell.angle_beta   90.00
_cell.angle_gamma   90.00
#
_symmetry.space_group_name_H-M   'P 1'
#
loop_
_entity.id
_entity.type
_entity.pdbx_description
1 polymer ?
#
loop_
_entity_poly.entity_id
_entity_poly.type
_entity_poly.pdbx_seq_one_letter_code
_entity_poly.pdbx_strand_id
1 'polypeptide(L)'
;MQVAATGYGKPPWRFRGRHAYPTSILYALYQLHLVKAETARAFIPKELKLVEAFGYTLGGFFLASYEDSPDGAFDELVVIAGHVQNLQKPSA
;
A
#
# COMPACT_ATOMS: atom_id res chain seq x y z
N MET A 1 18.57 8.68 31.16
CA MET A 1 17.12 8.58 30.91
C MET A 1 16.88 9.06 29.48
N GLN A 2 16.77 8.14 28.52
CA GLN A 2 16.62 8.48 27.10
C GLN A 2 15.13 8.53 26.80
N VAL A 3 14.64 9.72 26.44
CA VAL A 3 13.24 9.92 26.05
C VAL A 3 13.06 9.24 24.70
N ALA A 4 12.23 8.20 24.63
CA ALA A 4 11.87 7.56 23.38
C ALA A 4 11.34 8.61 22.41
N ALA A 5 11.92 8.69 21.21
CA ALA A 5 11.41 9.57 20.16
C ALA A 5 10.01 9.09 19.78
N THR A 6 8.99 9.95 19.93
CA THR A 6 7.58 9.63 19.70
C THR A 6 7.23 9.65 18.20
N GLY A 7 7.94 8.88 17.36
CA GLY A 7 7.66 8.75 15.92
C GLY A 7 8.83 8.27 15.07
N TYR A 8 8.58 8.04 13.77
CA TYR A 8 9.47 7.42 12.76
C TYR A 8 10.82 8.14 12.48
N GLY A 9 11.26 9.11 13.29
CA GLY A 9 12.43 9.93 13.00
C GLY A 9 12.27 10.78 11.72
N LYS A 10 13.36 11.34 11.19
CA LYS A 10 13.33 12.14 9.95
C LYS A 10 13.48 11.24 8.71
N PRO A 11 12.73 11.47 7.62
CA PRO A 11 12.89 10.75 6.37
C PRO A 11 14.26 11.04 5.71
N PRO A 12 14.75 10.18 4.80
CA PRO A 12 14.06 9.04 4.19
C PRO A 12 14.01 7.80 5.09
N TRP A 13 12.83 7.19 5.17
CA TRP A 13 12.61 5.92 5.86
C TRP A 13 12.95 4.74 4.96
N ARG A 14 13.56 3.71 5.54
CA ARG A 14 13.90 2.47 4.83
C ARG A 14 13.06 1.35 5.41
N PHE A 15 12.51 0.54 4.50
CA PHE A 15 11.74 -0.65 4.82
C PHE A 15 12.41 -1.83 4.11
N ARG A 16 12.65 -2.92 4.82
CA ARG A 16 13.27 -4.13 4.28
C ARG A 16 12.34 -5.30 4.50
N GLY A 17 11.90 -5.93 3.41
CA GLY A 17 11.15 -7.16 3.48
C GLY A 17 12.00 -8.29 4.05
N ARG A 18 11.38 -9.31 4.64
CA ARG A 18 12.08 -10.48 5.17
C ARG A 18 12.87 -11.16 4.05
N HIS A 19 14.19 -11.32 4.22
CA HIS A 19 14.97 -12.18 3.34
C HIS A 19 14.65 -13.63 3.68
N ALA A 20 14.22 -14.44 2.71
CA ALA A 20 13.89 -15.83 2.98
C ALA A 20 15.13 -16.62 3.35
N TYR A 21 15.14 -17.10 4.60
CA TYR A 21 15.65 -18.43 4.87
C TYR A 21 14.88 -19.43 3.97
N PRO A 22 15.49 -20.54 3.54
CA PRO A 22 14.98 -21.43 2.47
C PRO A 22 13.59 -22.05 2.69
N THR A 23 12.88 -21.70 3.77
CA THR A 23 11.55 -22.19 4.16
C THR A 23 10.48 -21.10 4.32
N SER A 24 10.78 -19.80 4.14
CA SER A 24 9.77 -18.74 4.31
C SER A 24 9.07 -18.35 3.00
N ILE A 25 7.77 -18.62 2.90
CA ILE A 25 6.90 -18.31 1.75
C ILE A 25 6.32 -16.89 1.76
N LEU A 26 6.66 -16.05 2.73
CA LEU A 26 6.13 -14.69 2.84
C LEU A 26 7.10 -13.67 2.23
N TYR A 27 7.25 -13.76 0.91
CA TYR A 27 7.62 -12.61 0.09
C TYR A 27 6.35 -11.85 -0.27
N ALA A 28 6.45 -10.54 -0.47
CA ALA A 28 5.30 -9.65 -0.74
C ALA A 28 4.29 -10.32 -1.70
N LEU A 29 3.13 -10.71 -1.16
CA LEU A 29 2.08 -11.39 -1.91
C LEU A 29 1.10 -10.36 -2.43
N TYR A 30 0.85 -10.37 -3.74
CA TYR A 30 -0.09 -9.48 -4.40
C TYR A 30 -1.25 -10.29 -4.96
N GLN A 31 -2.48 -9.91 -4.62
CA GLN A 31 -3.67 -10.47 -5.24
C GLN A 31 -4.53 -9.34 -5.80
N LEU A 32 -4.45 -9.16 -7.12
CA LEU A 32 -5.33 -8.25 -7.85
C LEU A 32 -6.66 -8.92 -8.12
N HIS A 33 -7.76 -8.20 -7.92
CA HIS A 33 -9.10 -8.67 -8.24
C HIS A 33 -10.03 -7.49 -8.54
N LEU A 34 -11.16 -7.78 -9.18
CA LEU A 34 -12.20 -6.80 -9.40
C LEU A 34 -12.99 -6.57 -8.12
N VAL A 35 -13.11 -5.31 -7.71
CA VAL A 35 -13.89 -4.88 -6.56
C VAL A 35 -15.08 -4.09 -7.07
N LYS A 36 -16.26 -4.28 -6.48
CA LYS A 36 -17.43 -3.48 -6.86
C LYS A 36 -17.14 -1.99 -6.61
N ALA A 37 -17.43 -1.16 -7.61
CA ALA A 37 -17.14 0.27 -7.55
C ALA A 37 -17.89 0.95 -6.40
N GLU A 38 -19.14 0.55 -6.14
CA GLU A 38 -19.93 1.01 -4.99
C GLU A 38 -19.24 0.76 -3.65
N THR A 39 -18.63 -0.41 -3.48
CA THR A 39 -17.92 -0.79 -2.25
C THR A 39 -16.64 0.01 -2.10
N ALA A 40 -15.84 0.10 -3.18
CA ALA A 40 -14.63 0.91 -3.18
C ALA A 40 -14.95 2.40 -2.90
N ARG A 41 -16.10 2.91 -3.36
CA ARG A 41 -16.48 4.31 -3.15
C ARG A 41 -16.78 4.69 -1.71
N ALA A 42 -17.16 3.73 -0.86
CA ALA A 42 -17.36 3.99 0.55
C ALA A 42 -16.06 4.38 1.28
N PHE A 43 -14.89 3.94 0.78
CA PHE A 43 -13.59 4.11 1.46
C PHE A 43 -12.69 5.16 0.82
N ILE A 44 -12.98 5.56 -0.42
CA ILE A 44 -12.10 6.43 -1.19
C ILE A 44 -12.69 7.84 -1.27
N PRO A 45 -11.89 8.90 -1.00
CA PRO A 45 -12.29 10.29 -1.17
C PRO A 45 -12.90 10.57 -2.55
N LYS A 46 -13.91 11.45 -2.59
CA LYS A 46 -14.69 11.73 -3.81
C LYS A 46 -13.86 12.41 -4.89
N GLU A 47 -12.78 13.08 -4.50
CA GLU A 47 -11.85 13.79 -5.36
C GLU A 47 -10.99 12.82 -6.19
N LEU A 48 -10.79 11.60 -5.70
CA LEU A 48 -10.04 10.55 -6.39
C LEU A 48 -10.96 9.74 -7.30
N LYS A 49 -10.74 9.85 -8.61
CA LYS A 49 -11.49 9.10 -9.62
C LYS A 49 -11.10 7.62 -9.61
N LEU A 50 -12.08 6.73 -9.63
CA LEU A 50 -11.84 5.29 -9.84
C LEU A 50 -11.59 5.00 -11.31
N VAL A 51 -10.74 4.00 -11.56
CA VAL A 51 -10.74 3.27 -12.82
C VAL A 51 -11.93 2.31 -12.76
N GLU A 52 -13.05 2.67 -13.38
CA GLU A 52 -14.29 1.88 -13.32
C GLU A 52 -14.65 1.32 -14.71
N ALA A 53 -15.02 0.04 -14.74
CA ALA A 53 -15.63 -0.61 -15.89
C ALA A 53 -16.68 -1.63 -15.41
N PHE A 54 -17.86 -1.61 -16.04
CA PHE A 54 -18.97 -2.53 -15.72
C PHE A 54 -19.39 -2.54 -14.24
N GLY A 55 -19.26 -1.42 -13.53
CA GLY A 55 -19.57 -1.31 -12.10
C GLY A 55 -18.51 -1.91 -11.17
N TYR A 56 -17.34 -2.26 -11.70
CA TYR A 56 -16.17 -2.73 -10.95
C TYR A 56 -14.98 -1.81 -11.14
N THR A 57 -14.08 -1.80 -10.18
CA THR A 57 -12.77 -1.19 -10.26
C THR A 57 -11.69 -2.25 -10.06
N LEU A 58 -10.52 -2.05 -10.66
CA LEU A 58 -9.35 -2.88 -10.36
C LEU A 58 -8.94 -2.58 -8.92
N GLY A 59 -8.84 -3.60 -8.09
CA GLY A 59 -8.35 -3.46 -6.73
C GLY A 59 -7.50 -4.67 -6.35
N GLY A 60 -7.28 -4.83 -5.06
CA GLY A 60 -6.51 -5.95 -4.57
C GLY A 60 -6.12 -5.77 -3.13
N PHE A 61 -5.30 -6.70 -2.67
CA PHE A 61 -4.52 -6.51 -1.46
C PHE A 61 -3.07 -6.92 -1.70
N PHE A 62 -2.17 -6.37 -0.89
CA PHE A 62 -0.83 -6.90 -0.75
C PHE A 62 -0.52 -7.20 0.71
N LEU A 63 0.17 -8.32 0.93
CA LEU A 63 0.66 -8.75 2.23
C LEU A 63 2.19 -8.71 2.20
N ALA A 64 2.80 -7.95 3.09
CA ALA A 64 4.24 -7.81 3.20
C ALA A 64 4.69 -8.10 4.63
N SER A 65 5.88 -8.68 4.78
CA SER A 65 6.53 -8.88 6.07
C SER A 65 7.85 -8.11 6.07
N TYR A 66 7.98 -7.12 6.95
CA TYR A 66 9.17 -6.30 7.11
C TYR A 66 10.03 -6.78 8.28
N GLU A 67 11.32 -6.97 8.04
CA GLU A 67 12.32 -7.31 9.06
C GLU A 67 13.04 -6.08 9.62
N ASP A 68 13.00 -4.96 8.91
CA ASP A 68 13.65 -3.69 9.29
C ASP A 68 12.79 -2.52 8.79
N SER A 69 12.42 -1.63 9.71
CA SER A 69 11.68 -0.39 9.45
C SER A 69 11.95 0.62 10.57
N PRO A 70 11.56 1.90 10.45
CA PRO A 70 11.77 2.86 11.51
C PRO A 70 10.92 2.60 12.79
N ASP A 71 9.97 1.66 12.76
CA ASP A 71 9.20 1.19 13.92
C ASP A 71 9.47 -0.30 14.25
N GLY A 72 10.56 -0.85 13.69
CA GLY A 72 10.94 -2.26 13.87
C GLY A 72 10.26 -3.21 12.87
N ALA A 73 10.24 -4.49 13.21
CA ALA A 73 9.69 -5.53 12.34
C ALA A 73 8.16 -5.61 12.46
N PHE A 74 7.45 -5.70 11.33
CA PHE A 74 5.99 -5.83 11.33
C PHE A 74 5.49 -6.50 10.04
N ASP A 75 4.28 -7.04 10.12
CA ASP A 75 3.54 -7.53 8.95
C ASP A 75 2.50 -6.48 8.52
N GLU A 76 2.42 -6.21 7.22
CA GLU A 76 1.55 -5.22 6.61
C GLU A 76 0.55 -5.88 5.67
N LEU A 77 -0.75 -5.61 5.87
CA LEU A 77 -1.80 -5.91 4.90
C LEU A 77 -2.37 -4.59 4.39
N VAL A 78 -2.30 -4.35 3.09
CA VAL A 78 -2.88 -3.16 2.47
C VAL A 78 -3.92 -3.58 1.45
N VAL A 79 -5.08 -2.95 1.53
CA VAL A 79 -6.15 -3.08 0.53
C VAL A 79 -6.11 -1.85 -0.37
N ILE A 80 -6.11 -2.06 -1.68
CA ILE A 80 -5.96 -1.01 -2.67
C ILE A 80 -7.14 -0.97 -3.65
N ALA A 81 -7.46 0.23 -4.11
CA ALA A 81 -8.40 0.48 -5.20
C ALA A 81 -7.72 1.27 -6.32
N GLY A 82 -8.08 0.97 -7.56
CA GLY A 82 -7.50 1.55 -8.76
C GLY A 82 -8.00 2.98 -8.95
N HIS A 83 -7.06 3.93 -8.95
CA HIS A 83 -7.34 5.34 -9.21
C HIS A 83 -6.73 5.80 -10.51
N VAL A 84 -7.41 6.74 -11.17
CA VAL A 84 -6.91 7.41 -12.35
C VAL A 84 -6.63 8.88 -12.04
N GLN A 85 -5.44 9.33 -12.42
CA GLN A 85 -5.06 10.73 -12.37
C GLN A 85 -4.45 11.13 -13.72
N ASN A 86 -4.97 12.20 -14.31
CA ASN A 86 -4.34 12.82 -15.46
C ASN A 86 -3.14 13.62 -14.98
N LEU A 87 -1.94 13.15 -15.26
CA LEU A 87 -0.74 13.96 -15.12
C LEU A 87 -0.75 14.98 -16.26
N GLN A 88 -1.24 16.19 -15.99
CA GLN A 88 -0.96 17.30 -16.90
C GLN A 88 0.56 17.49 -16.89
N LYS A 89 1.22 17.27 -18.04
CA LYS A 89 2.60 17.73 -18.21
C LYS A 89 2.59 19.25 -17.99
N PRO A 90 3.53 19.82 -17.20
CA PRO A 90 3.71 21.26 -17.16
C PRO A 90 3.84 21.77 -18.60
N SER A 91 3.10 22.82 -18.97
CA SER A 91 3.36 23.53 -20.21
C SER A 91 4.80 24.06 -20.16
N ALA A 92 5.59 23.70 -21.17
CA ALA A 92 6.97 24.16 -21.33
C ALA A 92 7.06 25.69 -21.43
#